data_AF-A0AAQ4F9H2-F1
#
_entry.id   AF-A0AAQ4F9H2-F1
#
_cell.length_a   1.000
_cell.length_b   1.000
_cell.length_c   1.000
_cell.angle_alpha   90.00
_cell.angle_beta   90.00
_cell.angle_gamma   90.00
#
_symmetry.space_group_name_H-M   'P 1'
#
loop_
_entity.id
_entity.type
_entity.pdbx_description
1 polymer ?
#
loop_
_entity_poly.entity_id
_entity_poly.type
_entity_poly.pdbx_seq_one_letter_code
_entity_poly.pdbx_strand_id
1 'polypeptide(L)'
;MFVLDLGTCPAEYVTSLLEPLVSGTSVTSAGIQCCNPVEDAVVEQLVDALGRIKSARQLTLLLDWSENGIVSVLRSLEQNRSVSVLDIRRATFKKRSAKALARLVEQNRMLNKISVELNEADSSGFPQLRTVCRELKEAVPRNRFLTHLALNLHDGNHASDSAILDALRRNRMLLNQAVRFVHGSNDKKEALAFETLQFSRTVLVDLRKRDEARAKEEISEARRRLALNYFIFTGVVKAKIVCWPRPRGKCMFDMLGKDVQARISSYLSVTDVMDI
;
A
#
# COMPACT_ATOMS: atom_id res chain seq x y z
N MET A 1 12.82 -15.75 4.95
CA MET A 1 13.04 -14.38 5.45
C MET A 1 14.51 -14.09 5.26
N PHE A 2 14.85 -13.05 4.49
CA PHE A 2 16.22 -12.57 4.30
C PHE A 2 16.53 -11.60 5.44
N VAL A 3 17.65 -11.74 6.14
CA VAL A 3 18.04 -10.82 7.22
C VAL A 3 19.42 -10.28 6.92
N LEU A 4 19.56 -8.96 6.91
CA LEU A 4 20.81 -8.24 6.68
C LEU A 4 21.16 -7.46 7.95
N ASP A 5 22.34 -7.75 8.50
CA ASP A 5 22.93 -6.96 9.58
C ASP A 5 23.93 -5.95 9.01
N LEU A 6 23.63 -4.67 9.19
CA LEU A 6 24.46 -3.56 8.72
C LEU A 6 25.55 -3.18 9.73
N GLY A 7 25.54 -3.71 10.95
CA GLY A 7 26.41 -3.29 12.05
C GLY A 7 27.92 -3.44 11.80
N THR A 8 28.30 -4.26 10.83
CA THR A 8 29.68 -4.46 10.38
C THR A 8 29.82 -4.41 8.85
N CYS A 9 28.79 -3.95 8.14
CA CYS A 9 28.77 -3.97 6.68
C CYS A 9 29.40 -2.69 6.13
N PRO A 10 30.51 -2.77 5.34
CA PRO A 10 31.01 -1.60 4.64
C PRO A 10 29.97 -1.09 3.64
N ALA A 11 29.87 0.24 3.49
CA ALA A 11 28.84 0.90 2.68
C ALA A 11 28.80 0.38 1.23
N GLU A 12 29.97 0.08 0.66
CA GLU A 12 30.12 -0.40 -0.72
C GLU A 12 29.43 -1.75 -1.00
N TYR A 13 29.18 -2.58 0.04
CA TYR A 13 28.53 -3.88 -0.13
C TYR A 13 27.01 -3.83 0.07
N VAL A 14 26.45 -2.75 0.62
CA VAL A 14 25.03 -2.67 1.00
C VAL A 14 24.11 -2.88 -0.20
N THR A 15 24.39 -2.25 -1.33
CA THR A 15 23.61 -2.39 -2.57
C THR A 15 23.72 -3.79 -3.15
N SER A 16 24.91 -4.38 -3.14
CA SER A 16 25.15 -5.76 -3.60
C SER A 16 24.40 -6.77 -2.74
N LEU A 17 24.36 -6.57 -1.42
CA LEU A 17 23.64 -7.44 -0.49
C LEU A 17 22.12 -7.33 -0.63
N LEU A 18 21.62 -6.14 -1.02
CA LEU A 18 20.21 -5.91 -1.28
C LEU A 18 19.80 -6.19 -2.73
N GLU A 19 20.74 -6.53 -3.62
CA GLU A 19 20.49 -6.87 -5.02
C GLU A 19 19.37 -7.89 -5.17
N PRO A 20 19.30 -8.99 -4.39
CA PRO A 20 18.22 -9.96 -4.50
C PRO A 20 16.82 -9.34 -4.29
N LEU A 21 16.70 -8.31 -3.46
CA LEU A 21 15.43 -7.62 -3.21
C LEU A 21 15.09 -6.62 -4.33
N VAL A 22 16.12 -6.07 -4.97
CA VAL A 22 16.02 -5.08 -6.06
C VAL A 22 15.76 -5.75 -7.41
N SER A 23 16.42 -6.89 -7.68
CA SER A 23 16.30 -7.65 -8.93
C SER A 23 14.97 -8.40 -9.05
N GLY A 24 14.24 -8.57 -7.94
CA GLY A 24 12.90 -9.15 -7.93
C GLY A 24 12.90 -10.67 -7.75
N THR A 25 13.68 -11.17 -6.80
CA THR A 25 13.76 -12.60 -6.46
C THR A 25 12.51 -13.14 -5.74
N SER A 26 12.50 -14.42 -5.39
CA SER A 26 11.47 -15.07 -4.57
C SER A 26 11.43 -14.59 -3.11
N VAL A 27 12.38 -13.75 -2.69
CA VAL A 27 12.45 -13.22 -1.32
C VAL A 27 11.38 -12.15 -1.12
N THR A 28 10.33 -12.51 -0.39
CA THR A 28 9.18 -11.64 -0.09
C THR A 28 9.21 -11.02 1.30
N SER A 29 10.15 -11.44 2.16
CA SER A 29 10.29 -10.93 3.53
C SER A 29 11.76 -10.65 3.82
N ALA A 30 12.05 -9.40 4.18
CA ALA A 30 13.37 -8.90 4.49
C ALA A 30 13.41 -8.23 5.87
N GLY A 31 14.44 -8.51 6.64
CA GLY A 31 14.81 -7.82 7.86
C GLY A 31 16.12 -7.07 7.64
N ILE A 32 16.17 -5.81 8.00
CA ILE A 32 17.39 -5.00 8.00
C ILE A 32 17.59 -4.56 9.43
N GLN A 33 18.69 -4.97 10.02
CA GLN A 33 19.03 -4.66 11.40
C GLN A 33 20.36 -3.95 11.47
N CYS A 34 20.49 -3.05 12.44
CA CYS A 34 21.79 -2.54 12.83
C CYS A 34 21.79 -2.30 14.33
N CYS A 35 22.76 -2.91 15.02
CA CYS A 35 22.95 -2.74 16.46
C CYS A 35 23.96 -1.65 16.82
N ASN A 36 24.61 -1.04 15.80
CA ASN A 36 25.60 0.03 15.95
C ASN A 36 25.11 1.30 15.23
N PRO A 37 25.64 2.49 15.58
CA PRO A 37 25.42 3.69 14.78
C PRO A 37 25.84 3.45 13.32
N VAL A 38 24.90 3.70 12.41
CA VAL A 38 25.14 3.54 10.97
C VAL A 38 25.75 4.82 10.42
N GLU A 39 26.87 4.71 9.69
CA GLU A 39 27.45 5.83 8.97
C GLU A 39 26.51 6.34 7.87
N ASP A 40 26.49 7.65 7.62
CA ASP A 40 25.58 8.26 6.64
C ASP A 40 25.74 7.64 5.23
N ALA A 41 26.96 7.23 4.85
CA ALA A 41 27.21 6.54 3.58
C ALA A 41 26.45 5.20 3.45
N VAL A 42 26.36 4.42 4.54
CA VAL A 42 25.59 3.16 4.57
C VAL A 42 24.09 3.46 4.46
N VAL A 43 23.61 4.52 5.11
CA VAL A 43 22.21 4.97 5.01
C VAL A 43 21.87 5.38 3.58
N GLU A 44 22.74 6.12 2.89
CA GLU A 44 22.51 6.55 1.51
C GLU A 44 22.36 5.36 0.55
N GLN A 45 23.26 4.37 0.65
CA GLN A 45 23.21 3.16 -0.16
C GLN A 45 21.94 2.34 0.11
N LEU A 46 21.54 2.26 1.38
CA LEU A 46 20.29 1.62 1.76
C LEU A 46 19.07 2.35 1.19
N VAL A 47 19.04 3.69 1.27
CA VAL A 47 17.93 4.51 0.81
C VAL A 47 17.70 4.31 -0.69
N ASP A 48 18.77 4.27 -1.49
CA ASP A 48 18.69 3.93 -2.92
C ASP A 48 18.13 2.52 -3.13
N ALA A 49 18.68 1.53 -2.44
CA ALA A 49 18.25 0.14 -2.57
C ALA A 49 16.77 -0.04 -2.19
N LEU A 50 16.32 0.49 -1.04
CA LEU A 50 14.93 0.40 -0.56
C LEU A 50 13.94 1.03 -1.54
N GLY A 51 14.30 2.15 -2.18
CA GLY A 51 13.47 2.77 -3.21
C GLY A 51 13.27 1.86 -4.43
N ARG A 52 14.23 0.97 -4.70
CA ARG A 52 14.27 0.08 -5.87
C ARG A 52 13.82 -1.35 -5.59
N ILE A 53 13.50 -1.71 -4.35
CA ILE A 53 13.03 -3.06 -4.01
C ILE A 53 11.76 -3.41 -4.81
N LYS A 54 11.79 -4.58 -5.45
CA LYS A 54 10.68 -5.08 -6.28
C LYS A 54 10.00 -6.31 -5.72
N SER A 55 10.69 -7.14 -4.91
CA SER A 55 10.15 -8.41 -4.42
C SER A 55 9.62 -8.38 -2.98
N ALA A 56 10.27 -7.63 -2.08
CA ALA A 56 9.92 -7.68 -0.66
C ALA A 56 8.53 -7.09 -0.39
N ARG A 57 7.66 -7.89 0.23
CA ARG A 57 6.33 -7.51 0.69
C ARG A 57 6.32 -7.16 2.17
N GLN A 58 7.16 -7.84 2.95
CA GLN A 58 7.40 -7.52 4.34
C GLN A 58 8.81 -6.98 4.52
N LEU A 59 8.92 -5.80 5.14
CA LEU A 59 10.17 -5.18 5.53
C LEU A 59 10.14 -4.95 7.04
N THR A 60 11.11 -5.55 7.74
CA THR A 60 11.38 -5.27 9.15
C THR A 60 12.64 -4.43 9.25
N LEU A 61 12.56 -3.32 9.96
CA LEU A 61 13.64 -2.37 10.17
C LEU A 61 13.91 -2.30 11.67
N LEU A 62 15.03 -2.88 12.12
CA LEU A 62 15.50 -2.76 13.49
C LEU A 62 16.54 -1.64 13.53
N LEU A 63 16.10 -0.45 13.93
CA LEU A 63 16.81 0.81 13.71
C LEU A 63 17.26 1.41 15.04
N ASP A 64 18.57 1.58 15.24
CA ASP A 64 19.13 2.52 16.23
C ASP A 64 19.80 3.69 15.50
N TRP A 65 19.02 4.38 14.65
CA TRP A 65 19.54 5.32 13.64
C TRP A 65 19.30 6.78 14.05
N SER A 66 20.10 7.68 13.47
CA SER A 66 19.88 9.11 13.59
C SER A 66 18.50 9.52 13.06
N GLU A 67 17.96 10.66 13.54
CA GLU A 67 16.68 11.20 13.03
C GLU A 67 16.73 11.38 11.50
N ASN A 68 17.88 11.79 10.96
CA ASN A 68 18.09 11.94 9.52
C ASN A 68 18.01 10.59 8.78
N GLY A 69 18.63 9.55 9.32
CA GLY A 69 18.57 8.22 8.73
C GLY A 69 17.14 7.68 8.64
N ILE A 70 16.38 7.79 9.74
CA ILE A 70 14.96 7.40 9.76
C ILE A 70 14.15 8.20 8.73
N VAL A 71 14.34 9.52 8.66
CA VAL A 71 13.64 10.39 7.69
C VAL A 71 13.95 9.97 6.25
N SER A 72 15.21 9.72 5.91
CA SER A 72 15.61 9.34 4.55
C SER A 72 15.00 8.00 4.13
N VAL A 73 14.94 7.04 5.04
CA VAL A 73 14.36 5.70 4.79
C VAL A 73 12.85 5.79 4.61
N LEU A 74 12.16 6.53 5.48
CA LEU A 74 10.71 6.71 5.34
C LEU A 74 10.38 7.38 4.01
N ARG A 75 11.22 8.33 3.57
CA ARG A 75 11.07 8.99 2.26
C ARG A 75 11.31 8.06 1.08
N SER A 76 12.31 7.17 1.12
CA SER A 76 12.50 6.20 0.02
C SER A 76 11.34 5.23 -0.11
N LEU A 77 10.69 4.91 1.01
CA LEU A 77 9.50 4.08 1.03
C LEU A 77 8.22 4.80 0.54
N GLU A 78 8.18 6.14 0.43
CA GLU A 78 6.99 6.88 -0.03
C GLU A 78 6.53 6.42 -1.42
N GLN A 79 7.49 6.18 -2.32
CA GLN A 79 7.23 5.74 -3.69
C GLN A 79 7.43 4.24 -3.90
N ASN A 80 7.88 3.49 -2.88
CA ASN A 80 8.05 2.04 -3.01
C ASN A 80 6.71 1.37 -3.34
N ARG A 81 6.72 0.48 -4.34
CA ARG A 81 5.53 -0.21 -4.85
C ARG A 81 5.48 -1.71 -4.54
N SER A 82 6.42 -2.22 -3.73
CA SER A 82 6.48 -3.64 -3.38
C SER A 82 6.06 -3.90 -1.94
N VAL A 83 6.58 -3.13 -1.00
CA VAL A 83 6.38 -3.34 0.45
C VAL A 83 4.93 -3.04 0.83
N SER A 84 4.27 -4.02 1.45
CA SER A 84 2.91 -3.90 1.99
C SER A 84 2.85 -3.98 3.51
N VAL A 85 3.86 -4.58 4.14
CA VAL A 85 4.00 -4.71 5.58
C VAL A 85 5.32 -4.07 6.00
N LEU A 86 5.25 -3.06 6.84
CA LEU A 86 6.41 -2.38 7.41
C LEU A 86 6.39 -2.53 8.92
N ASP A 87 7.43 -3.12 9.48
CA ASP A 87 7.65 -3.24 10.92
C ASP A 87 8.91 -2.45 11.29
N ILE A 88 8.78 -1.41 12.09
CA ILE A 88 9.88 -0.56 12.54
C ILE A 88 10.07 -0.80 14.02
N ARG A 89 11.27 -1.22 14.43
CA ARG A 89 11.59 -1.56 15.81
C ARG A 89 12.76 -0.75 16.34
N ARG A 90 12.74 -0.51 17.65
CA ARG A 90 13.73 0.28 18.40
C ARG A 90 13.92 1.71 17.87
N ALA A 91 12.92 2.25 17.17
CA ALA A 91 13.05 3.57 16.56
C ALA A 91 12.78 4.70 17.55
N THR A 92 13.60 5.74 17.47
CA THR A 92 13.40 7.00 18.20
C THR A 92 12.77 8.03 17.28
N PHE A 93 11.52 8.43 17.58
CA PHE A 93 10.77 9.37 16.75
C PHE A 93 10.77 10.78 17.37
N LYS A 94 11.30 11.73 16.62
CA LYS A 94 11.24 13.17 16.86
C LYS A 94 10.26 13.81 15.88
N LYS A 95 10.10 15.13 15.94
CA LYS A 95 9.12 15.85 15.10
C LYS A 95 9.33 15.64 13.60
N ARG A 96 10.57 15.59 13.09
CA ARG A 96 10.78 15.43 11.63
C ARG A 96 10.53 13.99 11.19
N SER A 97 11.00 13.00 11.95
CA SER A 97 10.74 11.59 11.63
C SER A 97 9.26 11.23 11.76
N ALA A 98 8.54 11.79 12.75
CA ALA A 98 7.09 11.59 12.88
C ALA A 98 6.32 12.13 11.66
N LYS A 99 6.70 13.33 11.18
CA LYS A 99 6.16 13.91 9.93
C LYS A 99 6.47 13.08 8.70
N ALA A 100 7.69 12.53 8.61
CA ALA A 100 8.06 11.65 7.51
C ALA A 100 7.22 10.36 7.53
N LEU A 101 6.95 9.78 8.70
CA LEU A 101 6.08 8.62 8.82
C LEU A 101 4.63 8.94 8.41
N ALA A 102 4.10 10.08 8.86
CA ALA A 102 2.76 10.53 8.46
C ALA A 102 2.65 10.75 6.95
N ARG A 103 3.67 11.36 6.32
CA ARG A 103 3.74 11.50 4.87
C ARG A 103 3.81 10.15 4.15
N LEU A 104 4.63 9.23 4.64
CA LEU A 104 4.68 7.85 4.12
C LEU A 104 3.29 7.21 4.14
N VAL A 105 2.57 7.32 5.26
CA VAL A 105 1.20 6.82 5.39
C VAL A 105 0.26 7.52 4.43
N GLU A 106 0.34 8.84 4.28
CA GLU A 106 -0.57 9.59 3.40
C GLU A 106 -0.35 9.25 1.92
N GLN A 107 0.89 9.09 1.48
CA GLN A 107 1.25 8.96 0.06
C GLN A 107 1.36 7.52 -0.43
N ASN A 108 1.79 6.59 0.43
CA ASN A 108 2.01 5.22 0.02
C ASN A 108 0.69 4.45 -0.10
N ARG A 109 0.46 3.88 -1.29
CA ARG A 109 -0.75 3.12 -1.62
C ARG A 109 -0.57 1.60 -1.49
N MET A 110 0.64 1.12 -1.24
CA MET A 110 0.97 -0.31 -1.10
C MET A 110 0.97 -0.79 0.35
N LEU A 111 1.41 0.06 1.28
CA LEU A 111 1.46 -0.24 2.70
C LEU A 111 0.04 -0.44 3.25
N ASN A 112 -0.17 -1.63 3.82
CA ASN A 112 -1.44 -2.06 4.39
C ASN A 112 -1.35 -2.35 5.89
N LYS A 113 -0.14 -2.64 6.38
CA LYS A 113 0.19 -2.89 7.78
C LYS A 113 1.44 -2.11 8.14
N ILE A 114 1.35 -1.31 9.19
CA ILE A 114 2.49 -0.65 9.80
C ILE A 114 2.51 -1.00 11.28
N SER A 115 3.67 -1.42 11.76
CA SER A 115 3.96 -1.61 13.18
C SER A 115 5.16 -0.74 13.53
N VAL A 116 5.06 0.00 14.63
CA VAL A 116 6.16 0.79 15.18
C VAL A 116 6.31 0.44 16.65
N GLU A 117 7.49 -0.07 17.00
CA GLU A 117 7.95 -0.31 18.36
C GLU A 117 9.01 0.75 18.68
N LEU A 118 8.68 1.62 19.63
CA LEU A 118 9.54 2.74 20.03
C LEU A 118 10.64 2.26 20.98
N ASN A 119 11.81 2.90 20.95
CA ASN A 119 12.91 2.58 21.85
C ASN A 119 12.57 3.00 23.30
N GLU A 120 12.64 2.07 24.26
CA GLU A 120 12.30 2.32 25.67
C GLU A 120 13.45 2.94 26.47
N ALA A 121 14.69 2.84 25.96
CA ALA A 121 15.89 3.28 26.68
C ALA A 121 15.93 4.81 26.90
N ASP A 122 15.20 5.58 26.08
CA ASP A 122 14.89 6.96 26.40
C ASP A 122 13.72 6.97 27.38
N SER A 123 14.01 7.22 28.66
CA SER A 123 13.07 7.44 29.78
C SER A 123 12.00 8.53 29.56
N SER A 124 11.88 9.03 28.33
CA SER A 124 10.90 9.98 27.82
C SER A 124 9.87 9.33 26.88
N GLY A 125 9.47 8.06 27.05
CA GLY A 125 8.58 7.34 26.12
C GLY A 125 7.23 8.02 25.78
N PHE A 126 6.77 9.01 26.54
CA PHE A 126 5.48 9.68 26.31
C PHE A 126 5.46 10.78 25.22
N PRO A 127 6.39 11.74 25.12
CA PRO A 127 6.30 12.81 24.13
C PRO A 127 6.56 12.35 22.68
N GLN A 128 7.40 11.34 22.47
CA GLN A 128 7.69 10.80 21.13
C GLN A 128 6.44 10.18 20.52
N LEU A 129 5.79 9.29 21.28
CA LEU A 129 4.54 8.66 20.87
C LEU A 129 3.43 9.70 20.63
N ARG A 130 3.26 10.68 21.52
CA ARG A 130 2.29 11.77 21.32
C ARG A 130 2.54 12.53 20.02
N THR A 131 3.80 12.71 19.65
CA THR A 131 4.18 13.38 18.39
C THR A 131 3.80 12.51 17.19
N VAL A 132 4.13 11.22 17.22
CA VAL A 132 3.76 10.27 16.16
C VAL A 132 2.24 10.16 16.02
N CYS A 133 1.51 9.97 17.12
CA CYS A 133 0.05 9.89 17.11
C CYS A 133 -0.60 11.16 16.55
N ARG A 134 -0.06 12.34 16.90
CA ARG A 134 -0.59 13.62 16.38
C ARG A 134 -0.46 13.72 14.87
N GLU A 135 0.71 13.40 14.32
CA GLU A 135 0.94 13.47 12.87
C GLU A 135 0.12 12.37 12.14
N LEU A 136 0.01 11.18 12.71
CA LEU A 136 -0.79 10.08 12.13
C LEU A 136 -2.30 10.32 12.18
N LYS A 137 -2.80 11.07 13.17
CA LYS A 137 -4.21 11.44 13.26
C LYS A 137 -4.68 12.23 12.03
N GLU A 138 -3.80 13.03 11.44
CA GLU A 138 -4.10 13.79 10.23
C GLU A 138 -3.90 12.96 8.95
N ALA A 139 -2.88 12.10 8.91
CA ALA A 139 -2.52 11.33 7.74
C ALA A 139 -3.39 10.08 7.51
N VAL A 140 -3.67 9.29 8.54
CA VAL A 140 -4.38 8.00 8.42
C VAL A 140 -5.78 8.17 7.79
N PRO A 141 -6.60 9.18 8.16
CA PRO A 141 -7.91 9.38 7.54
C PRO A 141 -7.88 9.65 6.03
N ARG A 142 -6.76 10.13 5.50
CA ARG A 142 -6.56 10.42 4.07
C ARG A 142 -6.07 9.20 3.28
N ASN A 143 -5.56 8.18 3.97
CA ASN A 143 -5.14 6.92 3.35
C ASN A 143 -6.30 5.91 3.29
N ARG A 144 -6.45 5.21 2.16
CA ARG A 144 -7.49 4.19 1.93
C ARG A 144 -6.99 2.74 1.94
N PHE A 145 -5.68 2.54 2.08
CA PHE A 145 -4.98 1.26 1.89
C PHE A 145 -4.50 0.63 3.21
N LEU A 146 -4.19 1.45 4.21
CA LEU A 146 -3.76 1.03 5.53
C LEU A 146 -4.93 0.42 6.29
N THR A 147 -4.79 -0.85 6.68
CA THR A 147 -5.81 -1.63 7.39
C THR A 147 -5.40 -2.00 8.81
N HIS A 148 -4.10 -1.89 9.12
CA HIS A 148 -3.57 -2.13 10.45
C HIS A 148 -2.47 -1.11 10.75
N LEU A 149 -2.55 -0.55 11.95
CA LEU A 149 -1.52 0.30 12.53
C LEU A 149 -1.34 -0.15 13.97
N ALA A 150 -0.13 -0.53 14.35
CA ALA A 150 0.26 -0.80 15.72
C ALA A 150 1.35 0.18 16.13
N LEU A 151 1.12 0.87 17.25
CA LEU A 151 2.10 1.74 17.88
C LEU A 151 2.33 1.17 19.29
N ASN A 152 3.38 0.38 19.45
CA ASN A 152 3.66 -0.32 20.69
C ASN A 152 4.67 0.50 21.52
N LEU A 153 4.25 0.84 22.73
CA LEU A 153 5.11 0.94 23.91
C LEU A 153 4.88 -0.37 24.68
N HIS A 154 5.87 -0.95 25.36
CA HIS A 154 5.61 -2.17 26.14
C HIS A 154 4.60 -1.96 27.29
N ASP A 155 4.12 -0.73 27.52
CA ASP A 155 3.10 -0.37 28.52
C ASP A 155 1.68 -0.19 27.96
N GLY A 156 1.39 -0.77 26.79
CA GLY A 156 0.05 -1.13 26.32
C GLY A 156 -1.08 -0.11 26.57
N ASN A 157 -1.32 0.82 25.62
CA ASN A 157 -2.66 1.30 25.18
C ASN A 157 -2.63 2.75 24.63
N HIS A 158 -2.24 2.97 23.36
CA HIS A 158 -2.28 4.34 22.80
C HIS A 158 -2.71 4.50 21.34
N ALA A 159 -3.10 3.43 20.63
CA ALA A 159 -3.86 3.55 19.37
C ALA A 159 -5.37 3.67 19.62
N SER A 160 -5.77 4.40 20.67
CA SER A 160 -7.16 4.61 21.09
C SER A 160 -7.80 5.86 20.47
N ASP A 161 -7.11 6.56 19.57
CA ASP A 161 -7.69 7.69 18.85
C ASP A 161 -8.79 7.22 17.88
N SER A 162 -10.02 7.66 18.13
CA SER A 162 -11.20 7.26 17.37
C SER A 162 -11.06 7.56 15.88
N ALA A 163 -10.39 8.65 15.49
CA ALA A 163 -10.23 9.00 14.08
C ALA A 163 -9.36 7.98 13.33
N ILE A 164 -8.29 7.50 13.97
CA ILE A 164 -7.43 6.45 13.41
C ILE A 164 -8.21 5.14 13.32
N LEU A 165 -8.90 4.73 14.40
CA LEU A 165 -9.67 3.49 14.44
C LEU A 165 -10.78 3.48 13.39
N ASP A 166 -11.52 4.58 13.24
CA ASP A 166 -12.59 4.69 12.25
C ASP A 166 -12.05 4.69 10.83
N ALA A 167 -10.91 5.35 10.58
CA ALA A 167 -10.25 5.27 9.28
C ALA A 167 -9.81 3.83 8.94
N LEU A 168 -9.19 3.10 9.87
CA LEU A 168 -8.81 1.70 9.67
C LEU A 168 -10.03 0.79 9.45
N ARG A 169 -11.13 1.00 10.18
CA ARG A 169 -12.40 0.27 9.98
C ARG A 169 -12.97 0.54 8.59
N ARG A 170 -13.03 1.81 8.16
CA ARG A 170 -13.48 2.18 6.81
C ARG A 170 -12.61 1.50 5.74
N ASN A 171 -11.31 1.50 5.89
CA ASN A 171 -10.39 0.88 4.94
C ASN A 171 -10.57 -0.64 4.87
N ARG A 172 -10.77 -1.31 6.01
CA ARG A 172 -11.11 -2.75 6.04
C ARG A 172 -12.45 -3.04 5.37
N MET A 173 -13.46 -2.20 5.58
CA MET A 173 -14.76 -2.33 4.91
C MET A 173 -14.63 -2.17 3.40
N LEU A 174 -13.92 -1.14 2.94
CA LEU A 174 -13.63 -0.90 1.53
C LEU A 174 -12.92 -2.11 0.90
N LEU A 175 -11.94 -2.67 1.61
CA LEU A 175 -11.21 -3.84 1.14
C LEU A 175 -12.10 -5.10 1.09
N ASN A 176 -12.95 -5.33 2.08
CA ASN A 176 -13.90 -6.43 2.06
C ASN A 176 -14.89 -6.33 0.88
N GLN A 177 -15.36 -5.12 0.56
CA GLN A 177 -16.20 -4.86 -0.61
C GLN A 177 -15.45 -5.17 -1.91
N ALA A 178 -14.20 -4.72 -2.04
CA ALA A 178 -13.37 -5.04 -3.20
C ALA A 178 -13.16 -6.56 -3.37
N VAL A 179 -12.94 -7.30 -2.28
CA VAL A 179 -12.79 -8.76 -2.30
C VAL A 179 -14.09 -9.46 -2.73
N ARG A 180 -15.26 -8.97 -2.28
CA ARG A 180 -16.57 -9.50 -2.73
C ARG A 180 -16.79 -9.28 -4.22
N PHE A 181 -16.40 -8.11 -4.74
CA PHE A 181 -16.43 -7.86 -6.18
C PHE A 181 -15.55 -8.84 -6.94
N VAL A 182 -14.33 -9.12 -6.46
CA VAL A 182 -13.45 -10.13 -7.09
C VAL A 182 -14.13 -11.49 -7.16
N HIS A 183 -14.86 -11.89 -6.11
CA HIS A 183 -15.62 -13.14 -6.06
C HIS A 183 -16.88 -13.18 -6.95
N GLY A 184 -17.22 -12.11 -7.67
CA GLY A 184 -18.33 -12.12 -8.64
C GLY A 184 -19.58 -11.36 -8.22
N SER A 185 -19.51 -10.56 -7.15
CA SER A 185 -20.58 -9.60 -6.88
C SER A 185 -20.74 -8.60 -8.02
N ASN A 186 -21.99 -8.18 -8.24
CA ASN A 186 -22.35 -7.22 -9.27
C ASN A 186 -22.79 -5.84 -8.72
N ASP A 187 -22.50 -5.56 -7.45
CA ASP A 187 -22.87 -4.30 -6.81
C ASP A 187 -21.94 -3.15 -7.23
N LYS A 188 -22.51 -1.98 -7.55
CA LYS A 188 -21.77 -0.77 -7.97
C LYS A 188 -20.78 -0.29 -6.90
N LYS A 189 -21.15 -0.34 -5.61
CA LYS A 189 -20.29 0.08 -4.51
C LYS A 189 -19.10 -0.86 -4.35
N GLU A 190 -19.32 -2.16 -4.55
CA GLU A 190 -18.24 -3.16 -4.51
C GLU A 190 -17.32 -3.05 -5.74
N ALA A 191 -17.87 -2.76 -6.92
CA ALA A 191 -17.10 -2.41 -8.12
C ALA A 191 -16.22 -1.16 -7.90
N LEU A 192 -16.78 -0.11 -7.31
CA LEU A 192 -16.05 1.12 -6.97
C LEU A 192 -14.94 0.85 -5.95
N ALA A 193 -15.21 0.03 -4.93
CA ALA A 193 -14.21 -0.36 -3.95
C ALA A 193 -13.05 -1.14 -4.60
N PHE A 194 -13.36 -2.05 -5.52
CA PHE A 194 -12.36 -2.76 -6.31
C PHE A 194 -11.54 -1.80 -7.17
N GLU A 195 -12.18 -0.88 -7.91
CA GLU A 195 -11.48 0.10 -8.74
C GLU A 195 -10.54 1.00 -7.94
N THR A 196 -10.94 1.38 -6.72
CA THR A 196 -10.12 2.18 -5.81
C THR A 196 -8.84 1.44 -5.39
N LEU A 197 -8.94 0.12 -5.15
CA LEU A 197 -7.86 -0.68 -4.56
C LEU A 197 -7.07 -1.52 -5.58
N GLN A 198 -7.53 -1.64 -6.83
CA GLN A 198 -6.96 -2.56 -7.83
C GLN A 198 -5.47 -2.34 -8.16
N PHE A 199 -4.97 -1.12 -7.92
CA PHE A 199 -3.57 -0.77 -8.12
C PHE A 199 -2.68 -1.22 -6.96
N SER A 200 -3.28 -1.44 -5.79
CA SER A 200 -2.62 -2.00 -4.62
C SER A 200 -2.87 -3.49 -4.49
N ARG A 201 -2.36 -4.26 -5.47
CA ARG A 201 -2.59 -5.70 -5.57
C ARG A 201 -2.22 -6.43 -4.27
N THR A 202 -1.13 -6.05 -3.62
CA THR A 202 -0.68 -6.68 -2.38
C THR A 202 -1.70 -6.56 -1.26
N VAL A 203 -2.42 -5.45 -1.15
CA VAL A 203 -3.51 -5.26 -0.17
C VAL A 203 -4.61 -6.32 -0.35
N LEU A 204 -4.97 -6.63 -1.61
CA LEU A 204 -6.00 -7.62 -1.93
C LEU A 204 -5.53 -9.06 -1.68
N VAL A 205 -4.25 -9.37 -1.90
CA VAL A 205 -3.69 -10.71 -1.66
C VAL A 205 -3.54 -10.99 -0.15
N ASP A 206 -2.99 -10.02 0.59
CA ASP A 206 -2.62 -10.20 2.00
C ASP A 206 -3.84 -10.48 2.90
N LEU A 207 -5.00 -9.87 2.64
CA LEU A 207 -6.21 -10.17 3.41
C LEU A 207 -6.87 -11.49 3.05
N ARG A 208 -6.61 -12.04 1.86
CA ARG A 208 -7.18 -13.33 1.46
C ARG A 208 -6.35 -14.52 1.94
N LYS A 209 -5.12 -14.29 2.44
CA LYS A 209 -4.18 -15.35 2.86
C LYS A 209 -4.09 -16.47 1.80
N ARG A 210 -4.04 -16.10 0.52
CA ARG A 210 -4.05 -17.00 -0.64
C ARG A 210 -2.73 -16.97 -1.39
N ASP A 211 -2.52 -17.98 -2.23
CA ASP A 211 -1.49 -17.98 -3.25
C ASP A 211 -1.56 -16.72 -4.13
N GLU A 212 -0.41 -16.06 -4.32
CA GLU A 212 -0.34 -14.77 -5.00
C GLU A 212 -0.62 -14.88 -6.51
N ALA A 213 -0.21 -15.98 -7.15
CA ALA A 213 -0.42 -16.17 -8.58
C ALA A 213 -1.91 -16.32 -8.89
N ARG A 214 -2.60 -17.19 -8.14
CA ARG A 214 -4.05 -17.35 -8.24
C ARG A 214 -4.79 -16.05 -7.92
N ALA A 215 -4.37 -15.33 -6.88
CA ALA A 215 -5.00 -14.06 -6.53
C ALA A 215 -4.83 -13.00 -7.63
N LYS A 216 -3.68 -12.95 -8.31
CA LYS A 216 -3.46 -12.06 -9.46
C LYS A 216 -4.37 -12.37 -10.63
N GLU A 217 -4.59 -13.66 -10.91
CA GLU A 217 -5.50 -14.10 -11.96
C GLU A 217 -6.94 -13.67 -11.67
N GLU A 218 -7.46 -13.96 -10.48
CA GLU A 218 -8.81 -13.56 -10.07
C GLU A 218 -9.00 -12.02 -10.11
N ILE A 219 -7.98 -11.25 -9.72
CA ILE A 219 -8.01 -9.78 -9.83
C ILE A 219 -8.01 -9.33 -11.30
N SER A 220 -7.27 -10.00 -12.18
CA SER A 220 -7.25 -9.71 -13.61
C SER A 220 -8.61 -9.98 -14.24
N GLU A 221 -9.24 -11.10 -13.88
CA GLU A 221 -10.58 -11.46 -14.31
C GLU A 221 -11.64 -10.46 -13.82
N ALA A 222 -11.55 -10.04 -12.55
CA ALA A 222 -12.43 -9.02 -12.00
C ALA A 222 -12.29 -7.67 -12.74
N ARG A 223 -11.06 -7.26 -13.09
CA ARG A 223 -10.82 -6.07 -13.91
C ARG A 223 -11.44 -6.22 -15.30
N ARG A 224 -11.25 -7.36 -15.95
CA ARG A 224 -11.85 -7.64 -17.27
C ARG A 224 -13.38 -7.62 -17.19
N ARG A 225 -13.97 -8.20 -16.14
CA ARG A 225 -15.41 -8.18 -15.88
C ARG A 225 -15.94 -6.76 -15.70
N LEU A 226 -15.24 -5.92 -14.92
CA LEU A 226 -15.57 -4.50 -14.75
C LEU A 226 -15.56 -3.77 -16.09
N ALA A 227 -14.49 -3.91 -16.88
CA ALA A 227 -14.37 -3.25 -18.17
C ALA A 227 -15.45 -3.68 -19.18
N LEU A 228 -15.78 -4.97 -19.23
CA LEU A 228 -16.82 -5.49 -20.13
C LEU A 228 -18.23 -5.05 -19.75
N ASN A 229 -18.48 -4.79 -18.48
CA ASN A 229 -19.81 -4.48 -17.95
C ASN A 229 -19.89 -3.09 -17.31
N TYR A 230 -18.96 -2.19 -17.66
CA TYR A 230 -18.84 -0.85 -17.05
C TYR A 230 -20.17 -0.09 -17.07
N PHE A 231 -20.83 -0.04 -18.23
CA PHE A 231 -22.09 0.68 -18.41
C PHE A 231 -23.25 0.04 -17.63
N ILE A 232 -23.17 -1.25 -17.32
CA ILE A 232 -24.14 -1.94 -16.47
C ILE A 232 -23.87 -1.61 -15.01
N PHE A 233 -22.62 -1.73 -14.56
CA PHE A 233 -22.24 -1.41 -13.18
C PHE A 233 -22.50 0.03 -12.79
N THR A 234 -22.33 0.97 -13.73
CA THR A 234 -22.59 2.39 -13.49
C THR A 234 -24.07 2.77 -13.58
N GLY A 235 -24.93 1.87 -14.09
CA GLY A 235 -26.35 2.13 -14.28
C GLY A 235 -26.71 2.89 -15.56
N VAL A 236 -25.73 3.22 -16.41
CA VAL A 236 -25.96 3.88 -17.71
C VAL A 236 -26.79 2.99 -18.64
N VAL A 237 -26.61 1.67 -18.55
CA VAL A 237 -27.29 0.68 -19.38
C VAL A 237 -27.87 -0.43 -18.51
N LYS A 238 -29.16 -0.72 -18.71
CA LYS A 238 -29.85 -1.78 -17.96
C LYS A 238 -29.40 -3.19 -18.34
N ALA A 239 -29.07 -3.41 -19.62
CA ALA A 239 -28.74 -4.75 -20.11
C ALA A 239 -27.76 -4.76 -21.30
N LYS A 240 -28.07 -3.99 -22.36
CA LYS A 240 -27.26 -3.98 -23.59
C LYS A 240 -27.11 -2.58 -24.15
N ILE A 241 -25.91 -2.25 -24.60
CA ILE A 241 -25.61 -1.00 -25.29
C ILE A 241 -26.17 -1.11 -26.71
N VAL A 242 -27.00 -0.15 -27.09
CA VAL A 242 -27.55 0.00 -28.44
C VAL A 242 -27.39 1.45 -28.86
N CYS A 243 -26.78 1.69 -30.01
CA CYS A 243 -26.58 3.04 -30.50
C CYS A 243 -27.73 3.47 -31.42
N TRP A 244 -28.18 4.71 -31.24
CA TRP A 244 -29.21 5.36 -32.05
C TRP A 244 -28.90 6.86 -32.24
N PRO A 245 -29.12 7.46 -33.42
CA PRO A 245 -29.54 6.84 -34.69
C PRO A 245 -28.45 5.99 -35.35
N ARG A 246 -28.80 5.19 -36.37
CA ARG A 246 -27.87 4.34 -37.14
C ARG A 246 -27.59 4.90 -38.54
N PRO A 247 -26.65 5.86 -38.67
CA PRO A 247 -26.27 6.39 -39.97
C PRO A 247 -25.60 5.31 -40.84
N ARG A 248 -25.94 5.29 -42.14
CA ARG A 248 -25.37 4.34 -43.11
C ARG A 248 -23.85 4.54 -43.22
N GLY A 249 -23.11 3.43 -43.23
CA GLY A 249 -21.66 3.41 -43.46
C GLY A 249 -20.80 3.87 -42.27
N LYS A 250 -21.38 4.08 -41.08
CA LYS A 250 -20.62 4.46 -39.88
C LYS A 250 -20.51 3.31 -38.89
N CYS A 251 -19.32 3.10 -38.35
CA CYS A 251 -19.10 2.18 -37.24
C CYS A 251 -19.57 2.83 -35.92
N MET A 252 -20.39 2.13 -35.15
CA MET A 252 -20.99 2.59 -33.89
C MET A 252 -20.45 1.74 -32.74
N PHE A 253 -20.54 2.26 -31.51
CA PHE A 253 -19.97 1.59 -30.33
C PHE A 253 -20.53 0.18 -30.12
N ASP A 254 -21.84 -0.02 -30.28
CA ASP A 254 -22.52 -1.31 -30.13
C ASP A 254 -22.16 -2.35 -31.21
N MET A 255 -21.48 -1.93 -32.29
CA MET A 255 -20.97 -2.80 -33.35
C MET A 255 -19.50 -3.22 -33.13
N LEU A 256 -18.83 -2.64 -32.15
CA LEU A 256 -17.46 -3.03 -31.79
C LEU A 256 -17.45 -4.39 -31.10
N GLY A 257 -16.38 -5.15 -31.30
CA GLY A 257 -16.14 -6.38 -30.54
C GLY A 257 -16.02 -6.11 -29.04
N LYS A 258 -16.42 -7.07 -28.20
CA LYS A 258 -16.42 -6.92 -26.74
C LYS A 258 -15.06 -6.52 -26.17
N ASP A 259 -13.96 -7.01 -26.73
CA ASP A 259 -12.62 -6.65 -26.28
C ASP A 259 -12.26 -5.19 -26.59
N VAL A 260 -12.71 -4.69 -27.74
CA VAL A 260 -12.54 -3.27 -28.11
C VAL A 260 -13.38 -2.39 -27.19
N GLN A 261 -14.63 -2.78 -26.92
CA GLN A 261 -15.50 -2.07 -25.96
C GLN A 261 -14.91 -2.07 -24.55
N ALA A 262 -14.37 -3.20 -24.09
CA ALA A 262 -13.69 -3.28 -22.80
C ALA A 262 -12.44 -2.40 -22.77
N ARG A 263 -11.68 -2.37 -23.87
CA ARG A 263 -10.51 -1.49 -23.97
C ARG A 263 -10.90 -0.01 -23.88
N ILE A 264 -11.97 0.41 -24.55
CA ILE A 264 -12.49 1.78 -24.44
C ILE A 264 -12.95 2.05 -23.00
N SER A 265 -13.72 1.13 -22.42
CA SER A 265 -14.25 1.27 -21.06
C SER A 265 -13.14 1.26 -20.00
N SER A 266 -11.96 0.72 -20.30
CA SER A 266 -10.81 0.75 -19.38
C SER A 266 -10.22 2.14 -19.16
N TYR A 267 -10.62 3.13 -19.96
CA TYR A 267 -10.29 4.54 -19.76
C TYR A 267 -11.35 5.30 -18.92
N LEU A 268 -12.41 4.62 -18.49
CA LEU A 268 -13.48 5.19 -17.67
C LEU A 268 -13.32 4.73 -16.22
N SER A 269 -13.81 5.56 -15.29
CA SER A 269 -13.86 5.30 -13.86
C SER A 269 -15.30 5.10 -13.41
N VAL A 270 -15.58 4.17 -12.50
CA VAL A 270 -16.93 3.97 -11.92
C VAL A 270 -17.46 5.28 -11.31
N THR A 271 -16.56 6.17 -10.86
CA THR A 271 -16.88 7.50 -10.35
C THR A 271 -17.36 8.49 -11.41
N ASP A 272 -17.19 8.23 -12.70
CA ASP A 272 -17.57 9.15 -13.78
C ASP A 272 -19.10 9.25 -13.92
N VAL A 273 -19.84 8.30 -13.35
CA VAL A 273 -21.31 8.26 -13.37
C VAL A 273 -21.85 8.46 -11.96
N MET A 274 -22.34 9.67 -11.70
CA MET A 274 -22.99 10.04 -10.45
C MET A 274 -24.30 9.27 -10.26
N ASP A 275 -24.58 8.87 -9.02
CA ASP A 275 -25.91 8.36 -8.68
C ASP A 275 -26.93 9.50 -8.82
N ILE A 276 -28.05 9.22 -9.50
CA ILE A 276 -29.17 10.15 -9.73
C ILE A 276 -30.08 10.16 -8.50
#